data_AF-A0A7Y2TYS7-F1
#
_entry.id   AF-A0A7Y2TYS7-F1
#
_cell.length_a   1.000
_cell.length_b   1.000
_cell.length_c   1.000
_cell.angle_alpha   90.00
_cell.angle_beta   90.00
_cell.angle_gamma   90.00
#
_symmetry.space_group_name_H-M   'P 1'
#
loop_
_entity.id
_entity.type
_entity.pdbx_description
1 polymer ?
#
loop_
_entity_poly.entity_id
_entity_poly.type
_entity_poly.pdbx_seq_one_letter_code
_entity_poly.pdbx_strand_id
1 'polypeptide(L)'
;RYSDAWHVDHFTDPQSVVPESVMPKYAFLLNAKIDGEHIDDLLSTHRFVGVPYTDEMIAEARADFRVQANPDGDWDALVERYPGAVVSNFDGQDDLTEMDALIAYMQMLGTLVDFSTFTPDASR
;
A
#
# COMPACT_ATOMS: atom_id res chain seq x y z
N ARG A 1 -6.11 6.74 8.16
CA ARG A 1 -7.02 6.72 9.36
C ARG A 1 -6.30 6.18 10.58
N TYR A 2 -5.56 5.09 10.44
CA TYR A 2 -4.60 4.59 11.43
C TYR A 2 -3.18 4.85 10.92
N SER A 3 -2.20 4.92 11.83
CA SER A 3 -0.78 5.05 11.46
C SER A 3 -0.23 3.72 10.95
N ASP A 4 0.88 3.79 10.22
CA ASP A 4 1.61 2.61 9.76
C ASP A 4 1.99 1.71 10.95
N ALA A 5 2.55 2.29 12.02
CA ALA A 5 2.86 1.58 13.26
C ALA A 5 1.65 0.87 13.88
N TRP A 6 0.46 1.49 13.89
CA TRP A 6 -0.75 0.83 14.37
C TRP A 6 -1.11 -0.36 13.47
N HIS A 7 -0.95 -0.23 12.15
CA HIS A 7 -1.16 -1.34 11.23
C HIS A 7 -0.17 -2.47 11.48
N VAL A 8 1.12 -2.19 11.70
CA VAL A 8 2.13 -3.19 12.06
C VAL A 8 1.72 -3.95 13.33
N ASP A 9 1.40 -3.22 14.41
CA ASP A 9 0.99 -3.82 15.69
C ASP A 9 -0.27 -4.67 15.51
N HIS A 10 -1.26 -4.15 14.77
CA HIS A 10 -2.51 -4.84 14.51
C HIS A 10 -2.32 -6.09 13.65
N PHE A 11 -1.52 -6.06 12.57
CA PHE A 11 -1.26 -7.26 11.77
C PHE A 11 -0.40 -8.28 12.53
N THR A 12 0.50 -7.83 13.39
CA THR A 12 1.37 -8.70 14.20
C THR A 12 0.58 -9.44 15.27
N ASP A 13 -0.22 -8.71 16.05
CA ASP A 13 -1.07 -9.25 17.11
C ASP A 13 -2.34 -8.41 17.28
N PRO A 14 -3.41 -8.69 16.49
CA PRO A 14 -4.63 -7.89 16.51
C PRO A 14 -5.26 -7.80 17.91
N GLN A 15 -5.17 -8.88 18.70
CA GLN A 15 -5.73 -8.95 20.05
C GLN A 15 -4.96 -8.08 21.05
N SER A 16 -3.72 -7.69 20.74
CA SER A 16 -2.94 -6.80 21.63
C SER A 16 -3.43 -5.35 21.60
N VAL A 17 -3.96 -4.90 20.45
CA VAL A 17 -4.46 -3.53 20.25
C VAL A 17 -5.98 -3.43 20.24
N VAL A 18 -6.67 -4.53 19.92
CA VAL A 18 -8.13 -4.68 19.98
C VAL A 18 -8.45 -6.04 20.63
N PRO A 19 -8.66 -6.11 21.96
CA PRO A 19 -8.81 -7.37 22.70
C PRO A 19 -9.87 -8.34 22.16
N GLU A 20 -10.95 -7.81 21.59
CA GLU A 20 -12.06 -8.58 21.04
C GLU A 20 -11.86 -8.97 19.57
N SER A 21 -10.70 -8.68 18.97
CA SER A 21 -10.44 -8.99 17.57
C SER A 21 -10.46 -10.50 17.32
N VAL A 22 -11.21 -10.91 16.28
CA VAL A 22 -11.22 -12.28 15.77
C VAL A 22 -10.22 -12.49 14.62
N MET A 23 -9.49 -11.45 14.24
CA MET A 23 -8.54 -11.49 13.14
C MET A 23 -7.35 -12.39 13.51
N PRO A 24 -6.91 -13.29 12.60
CA PRO A 24 -5.67 -14.06 12.80
C PRO A 24 -4.44 -13.15 12.86
N LYS A 25 -3.36 -13.66 13.46
CA LYS A 25 -2.05 -13.00 13.45
C LYS A 25 -1.35 -13.20 12.10
N TYR A 26 -0.77 -12.13 11.57
CA TYR A 26 -0.04 -12.09 10.30
C TYR A 26 1.42 -11.63 10.50
N ALA A 27 2.01 -11.86 11.68
CA ALA A 27 3.39 -11.49 11.97
C ALA A 27 4.44 -12.08 11.00
N PHE A 28 4.10 -13.13 10.25
CA PHE A 28 4.98 -13.68 9.22
C PHE A 28 5.28 -12.70 8.08
N LEU A 29 4.40 -11.73 7.83
CA LEU A 29 4.58 -10.72 6.78
C LEU A 29 5.84 -9.87 6.99
N LEU A 30 6.22 -9.63 8.25
CA LEU A 30 7.48 -8.94 8.61
C LEU A 30 8.73 -9.69 8.14
N ASN A 31 8.63 -10.98 7.85
CA ASN A 31 9.77 -11.83 7.48
C ASN A 31 9.78 -12.19 5.99
N ALA A 32 8.72 -11.84 5.25
CA ALA A 32 8.56 -12.19 3.85
C ALA A 32 9.08 -11.04 2.98
N LYS A 33 10.34 -11.14 2.54
CA LYS A 33 10.95 -10.14 1.66
C LYS A 33 10.39 -10.22 0.25
N ILE A 34 10.19 -9.06 -0.37
CA ILE A 34 9.68 -8.95 -1.75
C ILE A 34 10.58 -8.02 -2.57
N ASP A 35 10.70 -8.29 -3.87
CA ASP A 35 11.60 -7.57 -4.77
C ASP A 35 10.91 -6.98 -6.02
N GLY A 36 9.62 -7.26 -6.19
CA GLY A 36 8.82 -6.80 -7.32
C GLY A 36 9.17 -7.49 -8.64
N GLU A 37 9.65 -8.75 -8.62
CA GLU A 37 10.07 -9.47 -9.84
C GLU A 37 9.05 -9.41 -10.99
N HIS A 38 7.75 -9.46 -10.68
CA HIS A 38 6.66 -9.54 -11.68
C HIS A 38 5.80 -8.28 -11.77
N ILE A 39 6.23 -7.15 -11.20
CA ILE A 39 5.36 -5.96 -11.11
C ILE A 39 5.04 -5.35 -12.49
N ASP A 40 5.98 -5.37 -13.42
CA ASP A 40 5.78 -4.94 -14.81
C ASP A 40 4.81 -5.84 -15.57
N ASP A 41 4.91 -7.16 -15.40
CA ASP A 41 3.98 -8.13 -15.97
C ASP A 41 2.55 -7.95 -15.41
N LEU A 42 2.43 -7.69 -14.10
CA LEU A 42 1.15 -7.42 -13.44
C LEU A 42 0.51 -6.15 -13.98
N LEU A 43 1.26 -5.04 -14.07
CA LEU A 43 0.76 -3.76 -14.59
C LEU A 43 0.37 -3.87 -16.07
N SER A 44 1.16 -4.60 -16.87
CA SER A 44 0.85 -4.88 -18.27
C SER A 44 -0.44 -5.69 -18.42
N THR A 45 -0.62 -6.70 -17.56
CA THR A 45 -1.83 -7.53 -17.54
C THR A 45 -3.05 -6.73 -17.07
N HIS A 46 -2.90 -5.90 -16.03
CA HIS A 46 -3.95 -4.99 -15.58
C HIS A 46 -4.34 -4.00 -16.67
N ARG A 47 -3.37 -3.48 -17.43
CA ARG A 47 -3.64 -2.64 -18.60
C ARG A 47 -4.43 -3.39 -19.67
N PHE A 48 -4.06 -4.63 -19.94
CA PHE A 48 -4.79 -5.49 -20.88
C PHE A 48 -6.27 -5.67 -20.48
N VAL A 49 -6.58 -5.75 -19.18
CA VAL A 49 -7.97 -5.86 -18.68
C VAL A 49 -8.66 -4.50 -18.41
N GLY A 50 -8.01 -3.37 -18.75
CA GLY A 50 -8.64 -2.05 -18.79
C GLY A 50 -8.23 -1.05 -17.71
N VAL A 51 -7.27 -1.38 -16.83
CA VAL A 51 -6.69 -0.40 -15.90
C VAL A 51 -5.80 0.58 -16.69
N PRO A 52 -5.91 1.91 -16.51
CA PRO A 52 -5.25 2.88 -17.40
C PRO A 52 -3.76 3.10 -17.10
N TYR A 53 -2.96 2.04 -16.93
CA TYR A 53 -1.50 2.17 -16.80
C TYR A 53 -0.88 2.67 -18.12
N THR A 54 0.01 3.67 -18.01
CA THR A 54 0.77 4.21 -19.16
C THR A 54 2.01 3.36 -19.44
N ASP A 55 2.64 3.57 -20.61
CA ASP A 55 3.92 2.93 -20.93
C ASP A 55 5.01 3.30 -19.91
N GLU A 56 5.01 4.55 -19.44
CA GLU A 56 5.93 5.03 -18.42
C GLU A 56 5.72 4.34 -17.08
N MET A 57 4.46 4.19 -16.62
CA MET A 57 4.13 3.46 -15.39
C MET A 57 4.62 2.02 -15.42
N ILE A 58 4.53 1.35 -16.56
CA ILE A 58 5.01 -0.03 -16.72
C ILE A 58 6.55 -0.06 -16.75
N ALA A 59 7.18 0.87 -17.45
CA ALA A 59 8.64 0.96 -17.54
C ALA A 59 9.29 1.25 -16.18
N GLU A 60 8.69 2.12 -15.37
CA GLU A 60 9.18 2.52 -14.06
C GLU A 60 8.65 1.65 -12.91
N ALA A 61 7.80 0.65 -13.20
CA ALA A 61 7.09 -0.16 -12.21
C ALA A 61 7.99 -0.71 -11.09
N ARG A 62 9.17 -1.23 -11.44
CA ARG A 62 10.13 -1.79 -10.46
C ARG A 62 10.84 -0.72 -9.63
N ALA A 63 11.06 0.47 -10.19
CA ALA A 63 11.63 1.59 -9.46
C ALA A 63 10.59 2.15 -8.49
N ASP A 64 9.37 2.35 -8.98
CA ASP A 64 8.19 2.77 -8.23
C ASP A 64 7.90 1.85 -7.05
N PHE A 65 7.88 0.54 -7.31
CA PHE A 65 7.66 -0.49 -6.29
C PHE A 65 8.65 -0.39 -5.12
N ARG A 66 9.93 -0.13 -5.42
CA ARG A 66 10.98 -0.05 -4.38
C ARG A 66 10.98 1.29 -3.67
N VAL A 67 10.84 2.39 -4.43
CA VAL A 67 10.95 3.73 -3.86
C VAL A 67 9.75 4.09 -2.99
N GLN A 68 8.59 3.48 -3.22
CA GLN A 68 7.41 3.69 -2.38
C GLN A 68 7.65 3.36 -0.89
N ALA A 69 8.50 2.38 -0.60
CA ALA A 69 8.85 2.00 0.77
C ALA A 69 10.10 2.75 1.33
N ASN A 70 10.65 3.70 0.56
CA ASN A 70 11.87 4.41 0.91
C ASN A 70 11.62 5.93 0.98
N PRO A 71 11.31 6.48 2.17
CA PRO A 71 11.02 7.91 2.32
C PRO A 71 12.24 8.81 2.06
N ASP A 72 13.45 8.26 2.12
CA ASP A 72 14.71 8.97 1.81
C ASP A 72 15.11 8.84 0.32
N GLY A 73 14.31 8.14 -0.49
CA GLY A 73 14.53 7.95 -1.92
C GLY A 73 14.01 9.09 -2.80
N ASP A 74 14.30 9.02 -4.10
CA ASP A 74 13.77 9.95 -5.11
C ASP A 74 12.39 9.49 -5.59
N TRP A 75 11.35 9.83 -4.84
CA TRP A 75 9.97 9.38 -5.07
C TRP A 75 9.09 10.41 -5.78
N ASP A 76 9.62 11.58 -6.17
CA ASP A 76 8.81 12.65 -6.79
C ASP A 76 8.07 12.15 -8.04
N ALA A 77 8.77 11.40 -8.89
CA ALA A 77 8.20 10.84 -10.11
C ALA A 77 7.13 9.75 -9.85
N LEU A 78 7.26 8.98 -8.75
CA LEU A 78 6.26 8.01 -8.33
C LEU A 78 4.94 8.72 -8.00
N VAL A 79 4.99 9.80 -7.21
CA VAL A 79 3.78 10.52 -6.77
C VAL A 79 3.14 11.32 -7.91
N GLU A 80 3.93 11.75 -8.89
CA GLU A 80 3.41 12.32 -10.14
C GLU A 80 2.62 11.27 -10.95
N ARG A 81 3.16 10.05 -11.09
CA ARG A 81 2.47 8.94 -11.76
C ARG A 81 1.24 8.47 -10.98
N TYR A 82 1.33 8.38 -9.66
CA TYR A 82 0.26 7.88 -8.79
C TYR A 82 -0.14 8.93 -7.74
N PRO A 83 -0.94 9.95 -8.11
CA PRO A 83 -1.41 10.95 -7.17
C PRO A 83 -2.13 10.32 -5.97
N GLY A 84 -1.71 10.71 -4.77
CA GLY A 84 -2.23 10.18 -3.51
C GLY A 84 -1.53 8.91 -3.01
N ALA A 85 -0.55 8.37 -3.73
CA ALA A 85 0.35 7.35 -3.20
C ALA A 85 1.08 7.90 -1.97
N VAL A 86 1.06 7.12 -0.90
CA VAL A 86 1.87 7.39 0.29
C VAL A 86 3.24 6.76 0.08
N VAL A 87 4.28 7.46 0.50
CA VAL A 87 5.66 6.98 0.58
C VAL A 87 6.08 7.01 2.03
N SER A 88 6.53 5.88 2.55
CA SER A 88 6.86 5.70 3.97
C SER A 88 7.75 4.47 4.12
N ASN A 89 8.46 4.34 5.24
CA ASN A 89 8.90 3.03 5.70
C ASN A 89 7.74 2.48 6.54
N PHE A 90 6.93 1.61 5.93
CA PHE A 90 5.61 1.27 6.48
C PHE A 90 5.70 0.26 7.61
N ASP A 91 6.66 -0.65 7.58
CA ASP A 91 6.86 -1.65 8.63
C ASP A 91 7.97 -1.33 9.63
N GLY A 92 8.81 -0.32 9.34
CA GLY A 92 9.92 0.15 10.17
C GLY A 92 11.21 -0.67 10.02
N GLN A 93 11.30 -1.56 9.04
CA GLN A 93 12.48 -2.38 8.76
C GLN A 93 13.33 -1.80 7.61
N ASP A 94 14.59 -2.26 7.51
CA ASP A 94 15.48 -1.85 6.42
C ASP A 94 15.15 -2.59 5.10
N ASP A 95 14.63 -3.81 5.21
CA ASP A 95 14.25 -4.64 4.06
C ASP A 95 12.82 -4.35 3.65
N LEU A 96 12.54 -4.34 2.34
CA LEU A 96 11.17 -4.28 1.81
C LEU A 96 10.45 -5.63 2.02
N THR A 97 9.33 -5.61 2.74
CA THR A 97 8.58 -6.83 3.09
C THR A 97 7.12 -6.83 2.59
N GLU A 98 6.45 -7.99 2.68
CA GLU A 98 5.01 -8.09 2.46
C GLU A 98 4.21 -7.22 3.44
N MET A 99 4.74 -6.93 4.65
CA MET A 99 4.08 -6.01 5.58
C MET A 99 4.03 -4.60 5.00
N ASP A 100 5.11 -4.11 4.39
CA ASP A 100 5.12 -2.80 3.73
C ASP A 100 4.06 -2.71 2.63
N ALA A 101 4.05 -3.70 1.74
CA ALA A 101 3.11 -3.72 0.62
C ALA A 101 1.65 -3.72 1.09
N LEU A 102 1.34 -4.49 2.15
CA LEU A 102 -0.01 -4.54 2.70
C LEU A 102 -0.42 -3.21 3.33
N ILE A 103 0.48 -2.55 4.08
CA ILE A 103 0.18 -1.27 4.72
C ILE A 103 0.06 -0.16 3.67
N ALA A 104 0.96 -0.11 2.67
CA ALA A 104 0.87 0.81 1.55
C ALA A 104 -0.49 0.70 0.83
N TYR A 105 -0.98 -0.52 0.61
CA TYR A 105 -2.31 -0.77 0.09
C TYR A 105 -3.41 -0.25 1.02
N MET A 106 -3.33 -0.52 2.33
CA MET A 106 -4.32 -0.03 3.30
C MET A 106 -4.39 1.50 3.36
N GLN A 107 -3.27 2.20 3.21
CA GLN A 107 -3.24 3.67 3.21
C GLN A 107 -3.89 4.29 1.97
N MET A 108 -4.01 3.57 0.86
CA MET A 108 -4.70 4.03 -0.36
C MET A 108 -6.22 3.83 -0.29
N LEU A 109 -6.72 2.93 0.56
CA LEU A 109 -8.14 2.59 0.56
C LEU A 109 -9.03 3.77 0.95
N GLY A 110 -9.93 4.14 0.03
CA GLY A 110 -10.94 5.19 0.24
C GLY A 110 -10.42 6.62 0.12
N THR A 111 -9.17 6.84 -0.31
CA THR A 111 -8.59 8.19 -0.46
C THR A 111 -9.01 8.89 -1.76
N LEU A 112 -9.36 8.13 -2.80
CA LEU A 112 -9.68 8.65 -4.13
C LEU A 112 -11.17 9.04 -4.31
N VAL A 113 -11.99 8.91 -3.28
CA VAL A 113 -13.42 9.25 -3.33
C VAL A 113 -13.61 10.74 -3.00
N ASP A 114 -14.32 11.45 -3.86
CA ASP A 114 -14.80 12.80 -3.57
C ASP A 114 -16.08 12.76 -2.73
N PHE A 115 -15.92 12.87 -1.40
CA PHE A 115 -17.02 12.88 -0.45
C PHE A 115 -17.91 14.13 -0.51
N SER A 116 -17.54 15.18 -1.26
CA SER A 116 -18.40 16.37 -1.42
C SER A 116 -19.69 16.08 -2.20
N THR A 117 -19.74 14.95 -2.91
CA THR A 117 -20.90 14.50 -3.69
C THR A 117 -21.81 13.54 -2.93
N PHE A 118 -21.41 13.10 -1.72
CA PHE A 118 -22.17 12.15 -0.93
C PHE A 118 -23.09 12.86 0.08
N THR A 119 -24.39 12.59 0.00
CA THR A 119 -25.35 12.96 1.05
C THR A 119 -25.61 11.72 1.92
N PRO A 120 -25.19 11.69 3.20
CA PRO A 120 -25.43 10.55 4.07
C PRO A 120 -26.93 10.38 4.30
N ASP A 121 -27.43 9.15 4.10
CA ASP A 121 -28.77 8.79 4.58
C ASP A 121 -28.69 8.60 6.10
N ALA A 122 -29.31 9.51 6.85
CA ALA A 122 -29.28 9.51 8.32
C ALA A 122 -30.01 8.32 8.97
N SER A 123 -30.63 7.44 8.17
CA SER A 123 -31.42 6.31 8.64
C SER A 123 -30.74 4.93 8.52
N ARG A 124 -29.47 4.86 8.09
CA ARG A 124 -28.67 3.63 8.05
C ARG A 124 -27.43 3.69 8.92
#